data_AF-A0A1F7D862-F1
#
_entry.id   AF-A0A1F7D862-F1
#
_cell.length_a   1.000
_cell.length_b   1.000
_cell.length_c   1.000
_cell.angle_alpha   90.00
_cell.angle_beta   90.00
_cell.angle_gamma   90.00
#
_symmetry.space_group_name_H-M   'P 1'
#
loop_
_entity.id
_entity.type
_entity.pdbx_description
1 polymer ?
#
loop_
_entity_poly.entity_id
_entity_poly.type
_entity_poly.pdbx_seq_one_letter_code
_entity_poly.pdbx_strand_id
1 'polypeptide(L)'
;MAKHRHQRTGEAETDLTFRTSVYPIDNDRNHQLFLEIEAMIDSDRCRLECAMGEVRITRLTHDYARMVQLLLDTKPVLGGTCTLKKV
;
A
#
# COMPACT_ATOMS: atom_id res chain seq x y z
N MET A 1 -16.74 -27.96 30.63
CA MET A 1 -16.13 -27.89 29.29
C MET A 1 -15.90 -26.42 28.95
N ALA A 2 -14.69 -25.90 29.16
CA ALA A 2 -14.35 -24.51 28.82
C ALA A 2 -13.98 -24.43 27.34
N LYS A 3 -14.84 -23.83 26.52
CA LYS A 3 -14.50 -23.44 25.14
C LYS A 3 -13.65 -22.18 25.22
N HIS A 4 -12.34 -22.32 25.14
CA HIS A 4 -11.42 -21.20 24.94
C HIS A 4 -11.74 -20.54 23.60
N ARG A 5 -12.46 -19.42 23.69
CA ARG A 5 -12.80 -18.53 22.59
C ARG A 5 -11.74 -17.42 22.56
N HIS A 6 -11.17 -17.19 21.37
CA HIS A 6 -10.37 -16.03 20.98
C HIS A 6 -9.01 -15.81 21.68
N GLN A 7 -7.95 -16.02 20.91
CA GLN A 7 -7.00 -14.94 20.58
C GLN A 7 -6.51 -15.24 19.16
N ARG A 8 -7.05 -14.53 18.15
CA ARG A 8 -6.26 -14.30 16.94
C ARG A 8 -5.11 -13.46 17.45
N THR A 9 -3.91 -14.02 17.54
CA THR A 9 -2.68 -13.25 17.68
C THR A 9 -2.69 -12.24 16.55
N GLY A 10 -3.12 -11.01 16.84
CA GLY A 10 -3.14 -9.93 15.87
C GLY A 10 -1.69 -9.61 15.56
N GLU A 11 -1.22 -10.04 14.39
CA GLU A 11 0.07 -9.62 13.88
C GLU A 11 0.12 -8.08 13.93
N ALA A 12 1.26 -7.52 14.32
CA ALA A 12 1.42 -6.08 14.38
C ALA A 12 1.18 -5.49 12.98
N GLU A 13 0.17 -4.64 12.88
CA GLU A 13 -0.16 -3.91 11.65
C GLU A 13 0.72 -2.65 11.52
N THR A 14 1.00 -2.26 10.28
CA THR A 14 1.74 -1.06 9.93
C THR A 14 1.13 -0.39 8.71
N ASP A 15 1.51 0.87 8.51
CA ASP A 15 1.07 1.72 7.41
C ASP A 15 2.29 2.11 6.56
N LEU A 16 2.12 2.13 5.24
CA LEU A 16 3.10 2.65 4.29
C LEU A 16 2.51 3.81 3.51
N THR A 17 3.32 4.84 3.28
CA THR A 17 2.96 5.95 2.40
C THR A 17 4.05 6.13 1.36
N PHE A 18 3.68 6.10 0.09
CA PHE A 18 4.58 6.34 -1.03
C PHE A 18 4.21 7.63 -1.74
N ARG A 19 5.17 8.25 -2.41
CA ARG A 19 4.96 9.35 -3.34
C ARG A 19 5.54 8.99 -4.68
N THR A 20 4.77 9.23 -5.74
CA THR A 20 5.24 9.06 -7.11
C THR A 20 6.17 10.21 -7.51
N SER A 21 7.15 9.95 -8.38
CA SER A 21 8.05 10.98 -8.93
C SER A 21 7.35 11.99 -9.85
N VAL A 22 6.12 11.68 -10.27
CA VAL A 22 5.30 12.52 -11.15
C VAL A 22 4.37 13.45 -10.36
N TYR A 23 4.47 13.48 -9.04
CA TYR A 23 3.71 14.36 -8.16
C TYR A 23 3.92 15.86 -8.51
N PRO A 24 2.87 16.70 -8.49
CA PRO A 24 1.46 16.34 -8.34
C PRO A 24 0.84 15.82 -9.63
N ILE A 25 -0.19 14.98 -9.51
CA ILE A 25 -0.99 14.48 -10.64
C ILE A 25 -2.48 14.80 -10.46
N ASP A 26 -3.20 14.88 -11.58
CA ASP A 26 -4.65 15.11 -11.62
C ASP A 26 -5.47 13.88 -11.19
N ASN A 27 -6.80 14.02 -11.19
CA ASN A 27 -7.72 12.95 -10.75
C ASN A 27 -7.71 11.73 -11.67
N ASP A 28 -7.60 11.93 -13.00
CA ASP A 28 -7.60 10.83 -13.96
C ASP A 28 -6.34 9.97 -13.78
N ARG A 29 -5.18 10.61 -13.61
CA ARG A 29 -3.92 9.93 -13.30
C ARG A 29 -3.92 9.34 -11.90
N ASN A 30 -4.57 9.95 -10.91
CA ASN A 30 -4.75 9.32 -9.59
C ASN A 30 -5.61 8.06 -9.66
N HIS A 31 -6.65 8.05 -10.49
CA HIS A 31 -7.45 6.86 -10.70
C HIS A 31 -6.63 5.76 -11.37
N GLN A 32 -5.84 6.10 -12.40
CA GLN A 32 -4.91 5.15 -13.01
C GLN A 32 -3.85 4.64 -12.00
N LEU A 33 -3.30 5.52 -11.15
CA LEU A 33 -2.38 5.14 -10.08
C LEU A 33 -3.02 4.09 -9.16
N PHE A 34 -4.24 4.34 -8.71
CA PHE A 34 -4.98 3.39 -7.88
C PHE A 34 -5.10 2.02 -8.54
N LEU A 35 -5.53 1.97 -9.81
CA LEU A 35 -5.68 0.72 -10.56
C LEU A 35 -4.35 -0.03 -10.75
N GLU A 36 -3.25 0.68 -11.05
CA GLU A 36 -1.93 0.08 -11.20
C GLU A 36 -1.43 -0.52 -9.87
N ILE A 37 -1.59 0.20 -8.75
CA ILE A 37 -1.21 -0.31 -7.44
C ILE A 37 -2.09 -1.49 -7.02
N GLU A 38 -3.41 -1.38 -7.19
CA GLU A 38 -4.37 -2.43 -6.87
C GLU A 38 -4.09 -3.72 -7.65
N ALA A 39 -3.68 -3.63 -8.92
CA ALA A 39 -3.28 -4.81 -9.71
C ALA A 39 -1.98 -5.47 -9.23
N MET A 40 -1.16 -4.78 -8.43
CA MET A 40 0.12 -5.27 -7.93
C MET A 40 0.04 -5.84 -6.52
N ILE A 41 -0.93 -5.39 -5.72
CA ILE A 41 -1.10 -5.81 -4.33
C ILE A 41 -2.42 -6.55 -4.14
N ASP A 42 -2.54 -7.26 -3.03
CA ASP A 42 -3.74 -7.98 -2.63
C ASP A 42 -4.57 -7.03 -1.77
N SER A 43 -5.57 -6.40 -2.39
CA SER A 43 -6.42 -5.40 -1.73
C SER A 43 -7.34 -6.02 -0.67
N ASP A 44 -7.52 -7.34 -0.62
CA ASP A 44 -8.24 -8.01 0.48
C ASP A 44 -7.43 -8.02 1.78
N ARG A 45 -6.11 -7.86 1.70
CA ARG A 45 -5.19 -7.89 2.84
C ARG A 45 -4.87 -6.52 3.43
N CYS A 46 -5.30 -5.43 2.78
CA CYS A 46 -4.93 -4.08 3.18
C CYS A 46 -6.00 -3.07 2.77
N ARG A 47 -5.77 -1.78 3.06
CA ARG A 47 -6.57 -0.70 2.49
C ARG A 47 -5.68 0.22 1.68
N LEU A 48 -6.06 0.46 0.43
CA LEU A 48 -5.36 1.32 -0.51
C LEU A 48 -6.13 2.63 -0.69
N GLU A 49 -5.43 3.75 -0.56
CA GLU A 49 -5.95 5.09 -0.83
C GLU A 49 -4.92 5.86 -1.67
N CYS A 50 -5.36 6.56 -2.72
CA CYS A 50 -4.50 7.37 -3.56
C CYS A 50 -5.02 8.81 -3.61
N ALA A 51 -4.13 9.80 -3.49
CA ALA A 51 -4.48 11.21 -3.62
C ALA A 51 -3.28 12.04 -4.11
N MET A 52 -3.50 12.84 -5.15
CA MET A 52 -2.50 13.77 -5.72
C MET A 52 -1.16 13.14 -6.11
N GLY A 53 -1.09 11.81 -6.30
CA GLY A 53 0.15 11.08 -6.58
C GLY A 53 0.85 10.53 -5.34
N GLU A 54 0.21 10.63 -4.17
CA GLU A 54 0.57 9.86 -2.97
C GLU A 54 -0.29 8.60 -2.87
N VAL A 55 0.32 7.51 -2.42
CA VAL A 55 -0.32 6.21 -2.20
C VAL A 55 -0.18 5.86 -0.74
N ARG A 56 -1.30 5.68 -0.03
CA ARG A 56 -1.34 5.23 1.35
C ARG A 56 -1.89 3.81 1.40
N ILE A 57 -1.15 2.92 2.04
CA ILE A 57 -1.52 1.52 2.23
C ILE A 57 -1.52 1.24 3.72
N THR A 58 -2.68 0.93 4.29
CA THR A 58 -2.86 0.72 5.74
C THR A 58 -3.28 -0.71 6.05
N ARG A 59 -3.17 -1.10 7.33
CA ARG A 59 -3.51 -2.45 7.82
C ARG A 59 -2.62 -3.56 7.23
N LEU A 60 -1.36 -3.25 6.96
CA LEU A 60 -0.41 -4.23 6.46
C LEU A 60 0.20 -5.02 7.61
N THR A 61 0.29 -6.34 7.51
CA THR A 61 1.18 -7.10 8.40
C THR A 61 2.64 -6.77 8.06
N HIS A 62 3.57 -6.90 9.00
CA HIS A 62 4.97 -6.51 8.79
C HIS A 62 5.61 -7.20 7.57
N ASP A 63 5.38 -8.51 7.39
CA ASP A 63 5.91 -9.26 6.25
C ASP A 63 5.32 -8.76 4.93
N TYR A 64 4.02 -8.45 4.94
CA TYR A 64 3.33 -7.96 3.76
C TYR A 64 3.77 -6.52 3.41
N ALA A 65 3.96 -5.66 4.41
CA ALA A 65 4.51 -4.32 4.23
C ALA A 65 5.90 -4.37 3.59
N ARG A 66 6.78 -5.26 4.04
CA ARG A 66 8.11 -5.43 3.44
C ARG A 66 8.03 -5.88 1.98
N MET A 67 7.11 -6.80 1.66
CA MET A 67 6.87 -7.24 0.29
C MET A 67 6.37 -6.10 -0.60
N VAL A 68 5.38 -5.32 -0.13
CA VAL A 68 4.83 -4.15 -0.84
C VAL A 68 5.91 -3.10 -1.09
N GLN A 69 6.74 -2.81 -0.08
CA GLN A 69 7.85 -1.87 -0.24
C GLN A 69 8.81 -2.30 -1.34
N LEU A 70 9.29 -3.55 -1.31
CA LEU A 70 10.20 -4.07 -2.34
C LEU A 70 9.58 -4.05 -3.74
N LEU A 71 8.27 -4.31 -3.83
CA LEU A 71 7.54 -4.28 -5.09
C LEU A 71 7.46 -2.87 -5.67
N LEU A 72 7.08 -1.88 -4.87
CA LEU A 72 6.92 -0.50 -5.33
C LEU A 72 8.25 0.25 -5.54
N ASP A 73 9.32 -0.17 -4.85
CA ASP A 73 10.66 0.37 -5.10
C ASP A 73 11.25 -0.11 -6.44
N THR A 74 10.76 -1.22 -7.00
CA THR A 74 11.31 -1.83 -8.22
C THR A 74 10.42 -1.70 -9.45
N LYS A 75 9.10 -1.57 -9.28
CA LYS A 75 8.17 -1.45 -10.40
C LYS A 75 7.88 0.01 -10.75
N PRO A 76 7.96 0.39 -12.04
CA PRO A 76 7.50 1.70 -12.47
C PRO A 76 5.98 1.80 -12.34
N VAL A 77 5.50 2.98 -11.94
CA VAL A 77 4.08 3.30 -11.77
C VAL A 77 3.81 4.64 -12.44
N LEU A 78 2.78 4.72 -13.28
CA LEU A 78 2.49 5.89 -14.12
C LEU A 78 3.71 6.37 -14.96
N GLY A 79 4.60 5.46 -15.34
CA GLY A 79 5.85 5.78 -16.05
C GLY A 79 6.91 6.49 -15.19
N GLY A 80 6.71 6.59 -13.88
CA GLY A 80 7.67 7.11 -12.90
C GLY A 80 8.05 6.08 -11.84
N THR A 81 8.66 6.53 -10.75
CA THR A 81 9.00 5.71 -9.58
C THR A 81 8.10 6.03 -8.39
N CYS A 82 7.88 5.07 -7.51
CA CYS A 82 7.30 5.29 -6.19
C CYS A 82 8.42 5.28 -5.15
N THR A 83 8.42 6.24 -4.23
CA THR A 83 9.39 6.28 -3.13
C THR A 83 8.67 6.31 -1.80
N LEU A 84 9.10 5.45 -0.87
CA LEU A 84 8.56 5.44 0.49
C LEU A 84 8.83 6.78 1.18
N LYS A 85 7.75 7.42 1.63
CA LYS A 85 7.80 8.62 2.45
C LYS A 85 8.15 8.20 3.87
N LYS A 86 9.36 8.53 4.32
CA LYS A 86 9.71 8.38 5.74
C LYS A 86 8.83 9.34 6.54
N VAL A 87 8.10 8.79 7.50
CA VAL A 87 7.35 9.56 8.50
C VAL A 87 8.32 10.08 9.55
#